data_AF-A0A2S3ZT70-F1
#
_entry.id   AF-A0A2S3ZT70-F1
#
_cell.length_a   1.000
_cell.length_b   1.000
_cell.length_c   1.000
_cell.angle_alpha   90.00
_cell.angle_beta   90.00
_cell.angle_gamma   90.00
#
_symmetry.space_group_name_H-M   'P 1'
#
loop_
_entity.id
_entity.type
_entity.pdbx_description
1 polymer ?
#
loop_
_entity_poly.entity_id
_entity_poly.type
_entity_poly.pdbx_seq_one_letter_code
_entity_poly.pdbx_strand_id
1 'polypeptide(L)'
;MNSLDISNIRFSTTKFREGYSPDEVDSFLETVRETLQFWEGGRAGGLSAESVVSARFTPTKFRTGYDQGQVDDFLDDVSATLLSYESGKLP
;
A
#
# COMPACT_ATOMS: atom_id res chain seq x y z
N MET A 1 1.18 -8.16 -8.20
CA MET A 1 1.76 -8.10 -6.84
C MET A 1 1.06 -9.10 -5.92
N ASN A 2 1.75 -9.71 -4.95
CA ASN A 2 1.19 -10.66 -3.97
C ASN A 2 1.55 -10.28 -2.51
N SER A 3 1.04 -11.01 -1.52
CA SER A 3 1.28 -10.70 -0.10
C SER A 3 2.76 -10.78 0.34
N LEU A 4 3.59 -11.59 -0.34
CA LEU A 4 5.03 -11.66 -0.08
C LEU A 4 5.77 -10.44 -0.62
N ASP A 5 5.34 -9.90 -1.77
CA ASP A 5 5.90 -8.67 -2.32
C ASP A 5 5.75 -7.54 -1.30
N ILE A 6 4.55 -7.36 -0.71
CA ILE A 6 4.27 -6.34 0.32
C ILE A 6 5.24 -6.45 1.50
N SER A 7 5.52 -7.66 1.96
CA SER A 7 6.40 -7.91 3.11
C SER A 7 7.87 -7.55 2.83
N ASN A 8 8.27 -7.52 1.56
CA ASN A 8 9.63 -7.17 1.15
C ASN A 8 9.81 -5.69 0.82
N ILE A 9 8.74 -4.90 0.76
CA ILE A 9 8.81 -3.48 0.44
C ILE A 9 9.50 -2.73 1.56
N ARG A 10 10.42 -1.85 1.18
CA ARG A 10 11.05 -0.89 2.09
C ARG A 10 11.09 0.46 1.42
N PHE A 11 10.31 1.38 1.95
CA PHE A 11 10.34 2.77 1.50
C PHE A 11 11.62 3.45 1.98
N SER A 12 12.18 4.27 1.10
CA SER A 12 13.27 5.16 1.45
C SER A 12 12.76 6.23 2.41
N THR A 13 13.57 6.56 3.42
CA THR A 13 13.24 7.65 4.34
C THR A 13 13.84 8.96 3.86
N THR A 14 13.12 10.05 4.08
CA THR A 14 13.57 11.39 3.76
C THR A 14 13.46 12.31 4.98
N LYS A 15 14.48 13.16 5.14
CA LYS A 15 14.54 14.21 6.18
C LYS A 15 14.58 15.62 5.58
N PHE A 16 14.85 15.72 4.27
CA PHE A 16 15.04 16.99 3.56
C PHE A 16 13.76 17.49 2.88
N ARG A 17 12.79 16.62 2.66
CA ARG A 17 11.45 16.93 2.11
C ARG A 17 10.37 16.35 3.01
N GLU A 18 9.13 16.81 2.79
CA GLU A 18 7.95 16.24 3.45
C GLU A 18 7.82 14.77 3.06
N GLY A 19 7.60 13.92 4.06
CA GLY A 19 7.40 12.49 3.92
C GLY A 19 6.06 12.06 4.52
N TYR A 20 5.59 10.86 4.22
CA TYR A 20 4.46 10.26 4.91
C TYR A 20 4.88 9.61 6.23
N SER A 21 3.96 9.57 7.20
CA SER A 21 4.18 8.96 8.50
C SER A 21 4.47 7.46 8.35
N PRO A 22 5.65 6.96 8.78
CA PRO A 22 5.99 5.55 8.68
C PRO A 22 4.99 4.64 9.37
N ASP A 23 4.54 5.00 10.59
CA ASP A 23 3.53 4.23 11.34
C ASP A 23 2.21 4.04 10.57
N GLU A 24 1.73 5.07 9.87
CA GLU A 24 0.48 4.98 9.11
C GLU A 24 0.65 4.14 7.84
N VAL A 25 1.78 4.34 7.15
CA VAL A 25 2.11 3.55 5.95
C VAL A 25 2.32 2.09 6.31
N ASP A 26 3.03 1.79 7.39
CA ASP A 26 3.29 0.43 7.87
C ASP A 26 1.99 -0.28 8.29
N SER A 27 1.09 0.43 8.97
CA SER A 27 -0.24 -0.10 9.33
C SER A 27 -1.08 -0.41 8.07
N PHE A 28 -0.97 0.44 7.06
CA PHE A 28 -1.65 0.23 5.79
C PHE A 28 -1.06 -0.95 4.99
N LEU A 29 0.27 -1.10 4.99
CA LEU A 29 0.94 -2.26 4.40
C LEU A 29 0.41 -3.58 4.98
N GLU A 30 0.23 -3.66 6.30
CA GLU A 30 -0.35 -4.87 6.91
C GLU A 30 -1.79 -5.11 6.44
N THR A 31 -2.60 -4.06 6.34
CA THR A 31 -3.99 -4.18 5.87
C THR A 31 -4.06 -4.66 4.42
N VAL A 32 -3.18 -4.15 3.55
CA VAL A 32 -3.04 -4.59 2.15
C VAL A 32 -2.59 -6.04 2.10
N ARG A 33 -1.60 -6.42 2.91
CA ARG A 33 -1.08 -7.79 2.99
C ARG A 33 -2.17 -8.78 3.39
N GLU A 34 -2.93 -8.48 4.44
CA GLU A 34 -4.07 -9.30 4.87
C GLU A 34 -5.09 -9.44 3.75
N THR A 35 -5.44 -8.33 3.09
CA THR A 35 -6.39 -8.33 1.97
C THR A 35 -5.92 -9.21 0.82
N LEU A 36 -4.67 -9.06 0.37
CA LEU A 36 -4.11 -9.89 -0.70
C LEU A 36 -4.08 -11.36 -0.28
N GLN A 37 -3.72 -11.68 0.96
CA GLN A 37 -3.75 -13.05 1.46
C GLN A 37 -5.16 -13.67 1.41
N PHE A 38 -6.22 -12.89 1.65
CA PHE A 38 -7.60 -13.35 1.46
C PHE A 38 -7.90 -13.65 -0.01
N TRP A 39 -7.54 -12.74 -0.93
CA TRP A 39 -7.73 -12.94 -2.37
C TRP A 39 -6.97 -14.15 -2.90
N GLU A 40 -5.72 -14.34 -2.46
CA GLU A 40 -4.90 -15.52 -2.78
C GLU A 40 -5.55 -16.83 -2.25
N GLY A 41 -6.25 -16.75 -1.11
CA GLY A 41 -7.05 -17.83 -0.55
C GLY A 41 -8.41 -18.05 -1.25
N GLY A 42 -8.71 -17.32 -2.33
CA GLY A 42 -9.96 -17.41 -3.08
C GLY A 42 -11.15 -16.73 -2.41
N ARG A 43 -10.92 -15.80 -1.49
CA ARG A 43 -11.96 -15.01 -0.81
C ARG A 43 -11.78 -13.54 -1.13
N ALA A 44 -12.87 -12.82 -1.39
CA ALA A 44 -12.80 -11.37 -1.52
C ALA A 44 -12.33 -10.76 -0.18
N GLY A 45 -11.24 -9.99 -0.23
CA GLY A 45 -10.68 -9.30 0.93
C GLY A 45 -11.45 -8.02 1.29
N GLY A 46 -11.08 -7.40 2.42
CA GLY A 46 -11.78 -6.22 2.96
C GLY A 46 -11.40 -4.87 2.31
N LEU A 47 -10.20 -4.75 1.74
CA LEU A 47 -9.80 -3.58 0.95
C LEU A 47 -10.15 -3.77 -0.53
N SER A 48 -10.78 -2.73 -1.10
CA SER A 48 -11.03 -2.59 -2.54
C SER A 48 -9.99 -1.69 -3.21
N ALA A 49 -9.87 -1.77 -4.54
CA ALA A 49 -8.95 -0.91 -5.29
C ALA A 49 -9.22 0.59 -5.05
N GLU A 50 -10.50 0.99 -5.00
CA GLU A 50 -10.92 2.37 -4.71
C GLU A 50 -10.48 2.84 -3.31
N SER A 51 -10.50 1.95 -2.32
CA SER A 51 -10.12 2.28 -0.94
C SER A 51 -8.62 2.57 -0.83
N VAL A 52 -7.81 1.87 -1.64
CA VAL A 52 -6.36 2.09 -1.72
C VAL A 52 -6.05 3.44 -2.37
N VAL A 53 -6.72 3.78 -3.48
CA VAL A 53 -6.53 5.08 -4.16
C VAL A 53 -7.01 6.24 -3.28
N SER A 54 -8.03 6.02 -2.45
CA SER A 54 -8.53 7.02 -1.50
C SER A 54 -7.73 7.08 -0.20
N ALA A 55 -6.71 6.23 -0.01
CA ALA A 55 -5.90 6.25 1.19
C ALA A 55 -5.17 7.59 1.33
N ARG A 56 -5.16 8.15 2.54
CA ARG A 56 -4.50 9.41 2.84
C ARG A 56 -3.64 9.25 4.08
N PHE A 57 -2.35 9.54 3.92
CA PHE A 57 -1.39 9.50 5.01
C PHE A 57 -1.06 10.91 5.50
N THR A 58 -0.79 11.04 6.79
CA THR A 58 -0.39 12.32 7.38
C THR A 58 1.02 12.68 6.91
N PRO A 59 1.23 13.88 6.34
CA PRO A 59 2.56 14.36 6.03
C PRO A 59 3.29 14.75 7.32
N THR A 60 4.53 14.28 7.47
CA THR A 60 5.39 14.65 8.59
C THR A 60 6.29 15.81 8.20
N LYS A 61 6.20 16.93 8.92
CA LYS A 61 7.14 18.06 8.84
C LYS A 61 8.16 17.98 9.98
N PHE A 62 9.43 18.20 9.67
CA PHE A 62 10.55 18.20 10.64
C PHE A 62 10.88 16.85 11.31
N ARG A 63 10.33 15.74 10.80
CA ARG A 63 10.69 14.37 11.21
C ARG A 63 10.96 13.53 9.97
N THR A 64 11.68 12.42 10.17
CA THR A 64 11.89 11.42 9.13
C THR A 64 10.55 10.83 8.73
N GLY A 65 10.17 10.98 7.46
CA GLY A 65 9.01 10.31 6.88
C GLY A 65 9.45 9.37 5.75
N TYR A 66 8.56 8.47 5.34
CA TYR A 66 8.75 7.74 4.09
C TYR A 66 8.58 8.67 2.90
N ASP A 67 9.26 8.33 1.82
CA ASP A 67 9.20 9.09 0.60
C ASP A 67 7.80 9.06 -0.01
N GLN A 68 7.16 10.23 -0.13
CA GLN A 68 5.79 10.33 -0.65
C GLN A 68 5.68 9.68 -2.03
N GLY A 69 6.59 10.01 -2.95
CA GLY A 69 6.57 9.44 -4.30
C GLY A 69 6.66 7.92 -4.32
N GLN A 70 7.55 7.31 -3.53
CA GLN A 70 7.61 5.84 -3.46
C GLN A 70 6.36 5.21 -2.85
N VAL A 71 5.74 5.87 -1.87
CA VAL A 71 4.49 5.39 -1.27
C VAL A 71 3.35 5.53 -2.27
N ASP A 72 3.25 6.65 -2.98
CA ASP A 72 2.24 6.91 -4.01
C ASP A 72 2.35 5.90 -5.17
N ASP A 73 3.56 5.69 -5.72
CA ASP A 73 3.83 4.67 -6.76
C ASP A 73 3.41 3.26 -6.30
N PHE A 74 3.63 2.96 -5.02
CA PHE A 74 3.21 1.70 -4.43
C PHE A 74 1.68 1.58 -4.32
N LEU A 75 0.98 2.64 -3.90
CA LEU A 75 -0.49 2.65 -3.84
C LEU A 75 -1.09 2.39 -5.23
N ASP A 76 -0.50 2.97 -6.28
CA ASP A 76 -0.90 2.73 -7.67
C ASP A 76 -0.77 1.24 -8.04
N ASP A 77 0.38 0.60 -7.76
CA ASP A 77 0.60 -0.82 -8.06
C ASP A 77 -0.36 -1.76 -7.31
N VAL A 78 -0.59 -1.49 -6.02
CA VAL A 78 -1.57 -2.23 -5.21
C VAL A 78 -2.98 -2.06 -5.77
N SER A 79 -3.37 -0.83 -6.11
CA SER A 79 -4.71 -0.57 -6.64
C SER A 79 -4.94 -1.30 -7.96
N ALA A 80 -3.95 -1.31 -8.86
CA ALA A 80 -4.01 -2.03 -10.13
C ALA A 80 -4.09 -3.56 -9.92
N THR A 81 -3.35 -4.07 -8.94
CA THR A 81 -3.40 -5.48 -8.54
C THR A 81 -4.78 -5.86 -8.00
N LEU A 82 -5.34 -5.09 -7.05
CA LEU A 82 -6.66 -5.34 -6.48
C LEU A 82 -7.75 -5.23 -7.54
N LEU A 83 -7.68 -4.24 -8.43
CA LEU A 83 -8.64 -4.08 -9.52
C LEU A 83 -8.64 -5.30 -10.47
N SER A 84 -7.47 -5.91 -10.67
CA SER A 84 -7.34 -7.14 -11.47
C SER A 84 -8.05 -8.31 -10.78
N TYR A 85 -7.79 -8.52 -9.48
CA TYR A 85 -8.50 -9.52 -8.67
C TYR A 85 -10.02 -9.29 -8.64
N GLU A 86 -10.48 -8.06 -8.45
CA GLU A 86 -11.90 -7.68 -8.46
C GLU A 86 -12.56 -7.93 -9.81
N SER A 87 -11.83 -7.68 -10.90
CA SER A 87 -12.31 -7.92 -12.28
C SER A 87 -12.27 -9.41 -12.68
N GLY A 88 -11.81 -10.30 -11.79
CA GLY A 88 -11.64 -11.74 -12.08
C GLY A 88 -10.51 -12.04 -13.07
N LYS A 89 -9.65 -11.06 -13.36
CA LYS A 89 -8.39 -11.28 -14.07
C LYS A 89 -7.35 -11.69 -13.03
N LEU A 90 -6.94 -12.95 -13.06
CA LEU A 90 -5.81 -13.40 -12.26
C LEU A 90 -4.58 -12.53 -12.64
N PRO A 91 -3.98 -11.82 -11.68
CA PRO A 91 -2.81 -10.97 -11.93
C PRO A 91 -1.51 -11.77 -12.14
#